data_AF-A0A1R3I3C3-F1
#
_entry.id   AF-A0A1R3I3C3-F1
#
_cell.length_a   1.000
_cell.length_b   1.000
_cell.length_c   1.000
_cell.angle_alpha   90.00
_cell.angle_beta   90.00
_cell.angle_gamma   90.00
#
_symmetry.space_group_name_H-M   'P 1'
#
loop_
_entity.id
_entity.type
_entity.pdbx_description
1 polymer ?
#
loop_
_entity_poly.entity_id
_entity_poly.type
_entity_poly.pdbx_seq_one_letter_code
_entity_poly.pdbx_strand_id
1 'polypeptide(L)'
;MNTVTQLHATTANVSSLGPSRSSTTTFCTPFLSTHRSQRQSFLPHRVRSLLLTQKWRQHVFLATRPLVKDGNLSINGKEAFKGVPDNIVVTPLTDTSAFIGATASDSSSRHVFKLGLIKDARLLCLFRYKMWWMIPRWGSSGSEVPFETQMLLLEGKEGPVLDKSDNSTDYYILFLPVLDGKFRSSLQGNSSDELELCVESGDPAIVTSQSLKAIFVNYGNHPFDLVKDSMMILEKQLGTFALREAKQASWLTVSM
;
A
#
# COMPACT_ATOMS: atom_id res chain seq x y z
N MET A 1 -7.00 -52.58 31.49
CA MET A 1 -5.58 -52.71 31.91
C MET A 1 -4.76 -52.05 30.82
N ASN A 2 -4.45 -50.76 31.00
CA ASN A 2 -3.72 -49.97 30.01
C ASN A 2 -2.29 -49.79 30.49
N THR A 3 -1.36 -50.39 29.76
CA THR A 3 0.08 -50.39 30.05
C THR A 3 0.69 -49.08 29.56
N VAL A 4 1.32 -48.37 30.50
CA VAL A 4 2.12 -47.15 30.27
C VAL A 4 3.50 -47.59 29.78
N THR A 5 3.93 -47.08 28.63
CA THR A 5 5.31 -47.24 28.15
C THR A 5 5.99 -45.88 28.12
N GLN A 6 6.85 -45.63 29.11
CA GLN A 6 7.83 -44.54 29.10
C GLN A 6 8.99 -44.90 28.18
N LEU A 7 9.52 -43.94 27.43
CA LEU A 7 10.85 -44.03 26.83
C LEU A 7 11.66 -42.76 27.12
N HIS A 8 12.92 -43.04 27.44
CA HIS A 8 13.92 -42.20 28.10
C HIS A 8 14.37 -40.97 27.31
N ALA A 9 14.62 -39.88 28.04
CA ALA A 9 15.43 -38.76 27.60
C ALA A 9 16.92 -39.08 27.85
N THR A 10 17.76 -38.85 26.84
CA THR A 10 19.22 -39.00 26.95
C THR A 10 19.86 -37.64 27.15
N THR A 11 20.51 -37.48 28.30
CA THR A 11 21.37 -36.34 28.67
C THR A 11 22.78 -36.56 28.14
N ALA A 12 23.40 -35.54 27.56
CA ALA A 12 24.85 -35.48 27.39
C ALA A 12 25.34 -34.10 27.82
N ASN A 13 26.14 -34.08 28.87
CA ASN A 13 26.87 -32.94 29.41
C ASN A 13 28.33 -33.39 29.54
N VAL A 14 29.30 -32.71 28.90
CA VAL A 14 30.69 -32.65 29.36
C VAL A 14 31.32 -31.28 29.02
N SER A 15 31.70 -30.63 30.11
CA SER A 15 32.60 -29.52 30.44
C SER A 15 33.68 -28.97 29.47
N SER A 16 33.64 -27.65 29.31
CA SER A 16 34.66 -26.57 29.55
C SER A 16 36.18 -26.80 29.48
N LEU A 17 36.88 -25.84 28.83
CA LEU A 17 38.09 -25.09 29.26
C LEU A 17 38.44 -24.10 28.12
N GLY A 18 38.31 -22.77 28.26
CA GLY A 18 39.36 -21.87 28.78
C GLY A 18 39.89 -20.94 27.65
N PRO A 19 40.33 -19.69 27.92
CA PRO A 19 40.09 -18.53 27.05
C PRO A 19 41.32 -18.03 26.28
N SER A 20 41.15 -17.22 25.21
CA SER A 20 41.94 -15.98 25.02
C SER A 20 41.53 -15.14 23.79
N ARG A 21 41.68 -13.81 24.00
CA ARG A 21 42.06 -12.74 23.05
C ARG A 21 40.99 -12.09 22.16
N SER A 22 40.55 -10.95 22.67
CA SER A 22 40.18 -9.72 21.96
C SER A 22 41.30 -9.23 21.02
N SER A 23 40.92 -8.84 19.81
CA SER A 23 41.75 -7.99 18.93
C SER A 23 40.87 -6.92 18.30
N THR A 24 40.91 -5.74 18.90
CA THR A 24 40.55 -4.46 18.30
C THR A 24 41.65 -4.08 17.32
N THR A 25 41.29 -3.74 16.08
CA THR A 25 42.19 -2.99 15.19
C THR A 25 41.42 -1.89 14.49
N THR A 26 41.42 -0.74 15.16
CA THR A 26 41.43 0.59 14.55
C THR A 26 42.70 0.70 13.70
N PHE A 27 42.60 1.17 12.46
CA PHE A 27 43.73 1.81 11.80
C PHE A 27 43.32 3.14 11.18
N CYS A 28 43.98 4.17 11.71
CA CYS A 28 43.95 5.56 11.29
C CYS A 28 44.51 5.78 9.88
N THR A 29 44.03 6.88 9.29
CA THR A 29 44.65 7.69 8.24
C THR A 29 46.16 7.87 8.39
N PRO A 30 46.88 8.05 7.27
CA PRO A 30 47.44 9.37 6.97
C PRO A 30 47.33 9.67 5.45
N PHE A 31 47.14 10.88 4.96
CA PHE A 31 48.11 11.98 4.95
C PHE A 31 47.41 13.23 4.43
N LEU A 32 47.64 14.38 5.09
CA LEU A 32 47.54 15.68 4.42
C LEU A 32 48.69 15.79 3.41
N SER A 33 48.36 16.23 2.20
CA SER A 33 49.31 16.92 1.32
C SER A 33 48.62 18.15 0.74
N THR A 34 49.17 19.30 1.09
CA THR A 34 48.93 20.60 0.47
C THR A 34 49.54 20.61 -0.92
N HIS A 35 48.73 20.80 -1.95
CA HIS A 35 49.22 21.41 -3.18
C HIS A 35 48.23 22.46 -3.69
N ARG A 36 48.64 23.70 -3.49
CA ARG A 36 48.10 24.89 -4.12
C ARG A 36 48.51 24.83 -5.60
N SER A 37 47.55 24.77 -6.51
CA SER A 37 47.80 25.08 -7.92
C SER A 37 46.62 25.86 -8.47
N GLN A 38 46.93 27.03 -9.03
CA GLN A 38 46.01 27.95 -9.66
C GLN A 38 45.27 27.23 -10.79
N ARG A 39 43.94 27.22 -10.75
CA ARG A 39 43.13 26.98 -11.95
C ARG A 39 42.34 28.23 -12.29
N GLN A 40 42.61 28.68 -13.49
CA GLN A 40 42.00 29.81 -14.17
C GLN A 40 40.49 29.60 -14.26
N SER A 41 39.79 30.70 -14.01
CA SER A 41 38.36 30.85 -14.22
C SER A 41 38.01 30.61 -15.69
N PHE A 42 37.27 29.53 -15.96
CA PHE A 42 36.51 29.39 -17.19
C PHE A 42 35.04 29.22 -16.82
N LEU A 43 34.24 30.14 -17.35
CA LEU A 43 32.79 30.27 -17.16
C LEU A 43 32.08 28.95 -17.47
N PRO A 44 31.08 28.50 -16.69
CA PRO A 44 30.32 27.35 -17.07
C PRO A 44 29.42 27.70 -18.25
N HIS A 45 29.57 26.93 -19.34
CA HIS A 45 28.57 26.86 -20.39
C HIS A 45 27.22 26.50 -19.79
N ARG A 46 26.24 27.33 -20.12
CA ARG A 46 24.82 27.20 -19.80
C ARG A 46 24.29 25.87 -20.34
N VAL A 47 24.32 24.81 -19.53
CA VAL A 47 23.55 23.59 -19.78
C VAL A 47 22.09 23.97 -19.59
N ARG A 48 21.38 24.16 -20.71
CA ARG A 48 19.92 24.24 -20.71
C ARG A 48 19.41 22.87 -20.26
N SER A 49 19.14 22.73 -18.95
CA SER A 49 18.23 21.71 -18.46
C SER A 49 16.91 21.91 -19.19
N LEU A 50 16.63 21.01 -20.14
CA LEU A 50 15.29 20.82 -20.66
C LEU A 50 14.49 20.25 -19.48
N LEU A 51 13.89 21.14 -18.69
CA LEU A 51 12.76 20.81 -17.84
C LEU A 51 11.70 20.29 -18.79
N LEU A 52 11.65 18.96 -18.93
CA LEU A 52 10.52 18.28 -19.52
C LEU A 52 9.38 18.48 -18.53
N THR A 53 8.72 19.64 -18.62
CA THR A 53 7.44 19.87 -17.97
C THR A 53 6.51 18.85 -18.59
N GLN A 54 6.30 17.72 -17.89
CA GLN A 54 5.22 16.81 -18.21
C GLN A 54 3.94 17.62 -18.06
N LYS A 55 3.46 18.12 -19.19
CA LYS A 55 2.25 18.89 -19.33
C LYS A 55 1.12 17.97 -18.89
N TRP A 56 0.68 18.14 -17.65
CA TRP A 56 -0.50 17.48 -17.10
C TRP A 56 -1.63 17.67 -18.11
N ARG A 57 -2.10 16.58 -18.72
CA ARG A 57 -3.31 16.61 -19.52
C ARG A 57 -4.46 16.85 -18.55
N GLN A 58 -4.86 18.10 -18.41
CA GLN A 58 -6.05 18.46 -17.68
C GLN A 58 -7.27 18.03 -18.50
N HIS A 59 -7.69 16.78 -18.34
CA HIS A 59 -9.09 16.47 -18.57
C HIS A 59 -9.85 17.15 -17.43
N VAL A 60 -10.76 18.07 -17.77
CA VAL A 60 -11.63 18.70 -16.79
C VAL A 60 -12.49 17.60 -16.18
N PHE A 61 -12.16 17.25 -14.94
CA PHE A 61 -12.78 16.19 -14.19
C PHE A 61 -13.31 16.82 -12.91
N LEU A 62 -14.62 16.77 -12.72
CA LEU A 62 -15.25 17.27 -11.50
C LEU A 62 -14.93 16.28 -10.36
N ALA A 63 -13.80 16.52 -9.69
CA ALA A 63 -13.37 15.71 -8.58
C ALA A 63 -14.30 15.89 -7.37
N THR A 64 -14.74 14.78 -6.79
CA THR A 64 -15.55 14.71 -5.58
C THR A 64 -14.86 13.79 -4.59
N ARG A 65 -14.62 14.30 -3.38
CA ARG A 65 -13.91 13.57 -2.34
C ARG A 65 -14.64 12.29 -1.95
N PRO A 66 -13.91 11.18 -1.70
CA PRO A 66 -14.48 9.99 -1.08
C PRO A 66 -15.15 10.33 0.26
N LEU A 67 -16.36 9.81 0.48
CA LEU A 67 -17.12 10.04 1.71
C LEU A 67 -18.04 8.87 2.02
N VAL A 68 -18.31 8.66 3.32
CA VAL A 68 -19.38 7.76 3.78
C VAL A 68 -20.58 8.61 4.18
N LYS A 69 -21.75 8.28 3.64
CA LYS A 69 -23.02 8.92 3.98
C LYS A 69 -24.14 7.89 3.89
N ASP A 70 -25.02 7.87 4.89
CA ASP A 70 -26.19 6.99 4.96
C ASP A 70 -25.84 5.50 4.73
N GLY A 71 -24.71 5.05 5.29
CA GLY A 71 -24.22 3.67 5.13
C GLY A 71 -23.67 3.33 3.75
N ASN A 72 -23.38 4.33 2.89
CA ASN A 72 -22.83 4.12 1.55
C ASN A 72 -21.49 4.85 1.40
N LEU A 73 -20.49 4.16 0.87
CA LEU A 73 -19.22 4.77 0.47
C LEU A 73 -19.39 5.31 -0.93
N SER A 74 -19.33 6.63 -1.08
CA SER A 74 -19.35 7.30 -2.39
C SER A 74 -17.95 7.74 -2.78
N ILE A 75 -17.55 7.45 -4.02
CA ILE A 75 -16.28 7.86 -4.64
C ILE A 75 -16.63 8.48 -5.99
N ASN A 76 -16.11 9.68 -6.26
CA ASN A 76 -16.53 10.48 -7.42
C ASN A 76 -18.04 10.81 -7.44
N GLY A 77 -18.66 10.99 -6.27
CA GLY A 77 -20.11 11.21 -6.17
C GLY A 77 -20.97 9.99 -6.57
N LYS A 78 -20.35 8.84 -6.82
CA LYS A 78 -21.00 7.59 -7.21
C LYS A 78 -20.77 6.55 -6.13
N GLU A 79 -21.78 5.72 -5.90
CA GLU A 79 -21.72 4.67 -4.89
C GLU A 79 -20.70 3.59 -5.26
N ALA A 80 -19.75 3.32 -4.35
CA ALA A 80 -18.75 2.27 -4.47
C ALA A 80 -19.15 1.04 -3.64
N PHE A 81 -19.55 1.24 -2.37
CA PHE A 81 -20.03 0.18 -1.47
C PHE A 81 -21.35 0.55 -0.81
N LYS A 82 -22.20 -0.45 -0.60
CA LYS A 82 -23.43 -0.37 0.21
C LYS A 82 -23.26 -1.04 1.56
N GLY A 83 -24.01 -0.60 2.56
CA GLY A 83 -24.02 -1.24 3.89
C GLY A 83 -22.67 -1.12 4.60
N VAL A 84 -22.01 0.03 4.43
CA VAL A 84 -20.76 0.37 5.12
C VAL A 84 -21.06 0.51 6.63
N PRO A 85 -20.39 -0.27 7.50
CA PRO A 85 -20.58 -0.17 8.94
C PRO A 85 -20.10 1.16 9.54
N ASP A 86 -20.69 1.56 10.68
CA ASP A 86 -20.40 2.83 11.36
C ASP A 86 -18.96 2.97 11.88
N ASN A 87 -18.26 1.84 12.08
CA ASN A 87 -16.88 1.84 12.55
C ASN A 87 -15.86 2.03 11.41
N ILE A 88 -16.31 2.20 10.16
CA ILE A 88 -15.44 2.54 9.04
C ILE A 88 -15.19 4.05 9.01
N VAL A 89 -13.91 4.41 8.93
CA VAL A 89 -13.45 5.79 8.94
C VAL A 89 -12.86 6.13 7.58
N VAL A 90 -13.35 7.20 6.96
CA VAL A 90 -12.77 7.76 5.73
C VAL A 90 -12.09 9.08 6.06
N THR A 91 -10.78 9.15 5.79
CA THR A 91 -9.96 10.34 6.00
C THR A 91 -9.56 10.91 4.64
N PRO A 92 -10.20 12.01 4.17
CA PRO A 92 -9.86 12.63 2.90
C PRO A 92 -8.39 13.08 2.85
N LEU A 93 -7.75 12.94 1.69
CA LEU A 93 -6.35 13.26 1.49
C LEU A 93 -6.14 14.30 0.37
N THR A 94 -6.77 14.07 -0.77
CA THR A 94 -6.86 15.04 -1.88
C THR A 94 -8.31 15.12 -2.34
N ASP A 95 -8.58 15.87 -3.41
CA ASP A 95 -9.94 15.93 -3.96
C ASP A 95 -10.40 14.61 -4.59
N THR A 96 -9.46 13.71 -4.91
CA THR A 96 -9.75 12.38 -5.50
C THR A 96 -9.38 11.20 -4.60
N SER A 97 -8.64 11.43 -3.52
CA SER A 97 -8.09 10.35 -2.70
C SER A 97 -8.40 10.48 -1.21
N ALA A 98 -8.43 9.34 -0.54
CA ALA A 98 -8.67 9.23 0.89
C ALA A 98 -7.96 7.99 1.44
N PHE A 99 -7.78 7.97 2.76
CA PHE A 99 -7.56 6.73 3.48
C PHE A 99 -8.88 6.18 3.99
N ILE A 100 -9.03 4.86 3.95
CA ILE A 100 -10.08 4.10 4.60
C ILE A 100 -9.44 3.29 5.72
N GLY A 101 -10.06 3.35 6.88
CA GLY A 101 -9.66 2.63 8.08
C GLY A 101 -10.87 2.17 8.87
N ALA A 102 -10.61 1.60 10.04
CA ALA A 102 -11.66 1.15 10.95
C ALA A 102 -11.23 1.21 12.41
N THR A 103 -12.22 1.23 13.29
CA THR A 103 -12.06 1.13 14.75
C THR A 103 -12.75 -0.12 15.30
N ALA A 104 -12.26 -0.62 16.43
CA ALA A 104 -12.77 -1.76 17.18
C ALA A 104 -12.93 -1.38 18.66
N SER A 105 -13.82 -2.09 19.37
CA SER A 105 -13.95 -1.98 20.83
C SER A 105 -12.72 -2.51 21.55
N ASP A 106 -12.17 -3.61 21.05
CA ASP A 106 -11.11 -4.37 21.70
C ASP A 106 -9.78 -4.22 20.98
N SER A 107 -8.69 -4.33 21.72
CA SER A 107 -7.35 -4.38 21.14
C SER A 107 -7.01 -5.81 20.72
N SER A 108 -6.51 -5.98 19.50
CA SER A 108 -6.08 -7.26 18.95
C SER A 108 -4.86 -7.08 18.05
N SER A 109 -4.06 -8.13 17.90
CA SER A 109 -2.99 -8.21 16.91
C SER A 109 -3.51 -8.50 15.50
N ARG A 110 -4.79 -8.91 15.39
CA ARG A 110 -5.49 -9.15 14.13
C ARG A 110 -6.96 -8.71 14.22
N HIS A 111 -7.38 -7.92 13.25
CA HIS A 111 -8.77 -7.48 13.04
C HIS A 111 -9.24 -7.84 11.64
N VAL A 112 -10.55 -8.11 11.51
CA VAL A 112 -11.26 -8.22 10.23
C VAL A 112 -12.48 -7.32 10.29
N PHE A 113 -12.50 -6.28 9.47
CA PHE A 113 -13.57 -5.29 9.40
C PHE A 113 -14.34 -5.43 8.10
N LYS A 114 -15.67 -5.37 8.14
CA LYS A 114 -16.49 -5.31 6.94
C LYS A 114 -16.48 -3.90 6.38
N LEU A 115 -16.26 -3.75 5.08
CA LEU A 115 -16.26 -2.46 4.38
C LEU A 115 -17.59 -2.17 3.69
N GLY A 116 -18.32 -3.21 3.28
CA GLY A 116 -19.59 -3.10 2.59
C GLY A 116 -19.71 -4.09 1.44
N LEU A 117 -20.88 -4.08 0.79
CA LEU A 117 -21.26 -5.02 -0.27
C LEU A 117 -20.70 -4.60 -1.63
N ILE A 118 -20.23 -5.58 -2.38
CA ILE A 118 -19.88 -5.45 -3.81
C ILE A 118 -20.71 -6.47 -4.58
N LYS A 119 -21.62 -5.98 -5.43
CA LYS A 119 -22.45 -6.82 -6.32
C LYS A 119 -22.54 -6.24 -7.73
N ASP A 120 -22.56 -7.16 -8.70
CA ASP A 120 -22.70 -6.87 -10.12
C ASP A 120 -21.64 -5.89 -10.64
N ALA A 121 -20.42 -5.90 -10.10
CA ALA A 121 -19.40 -4.90 -10.40
C ALA A 121 -18.14 -5.56 -10.96
N ARG A 122 -17.62 -5.02 -12.07
CA ARG A 122 -16.40 -5.54 -12.67
C ARG A 122 -15.19 -5.17 -11.80
N LEU A 123 -14.48 -6.19 -11.33
CA LEU A 123 -13.31 -6.00 -10.49
C LEU A 123 -12.10 -6.78 -10.98
N LEU A 124 -10.92 -6.26 -10.67
CA LEU A 124 -9.62 -6.89 -10.81
C LEU A 124 -8.91 -6.85 -9.46
N CYS A 125 -8.52 -8.00 -8.95
CA CYS A 125 -7.71 -8.14 -7.74
C CYS A 125 -6.29 -8.57 -8.11
N LEU A 126 -5.30 -8.07 -7.39
CA LEU A 126 -3.99 -8.72 -7.28
C LEU A 126 -3.84 -9.28 -5.87
N PHE A 127 -3.73 -10.59 -5.74
CA PHE A 127 -3.68 -11.26 -4.45
C PHE A 127 -2.45 -12.14 -4.32
N ARG A 128 -1.98 -12.31 -3.08
CA ARG A 128 -0.81 -13.14 -2.79
C ARG A 128 -1.20 -14.62 -2.82
N TYR A 129 -0.94 -15.27 -3.95
CA TYR A 129 -1.18 -16.72 -4.11
C TYR A 129 -0.07 -17.57 -3.46
N LYS A 130 1.17 -17.07 -3.42
CA LYS A 130 2.30 -17.65 -2.68
C LYS A 130 3.11 -16.53 -2.04
N MET A 131 3.95 -16.84 -1.04
CA MET A 131 4.75 -15.85 -0.29
C MET A 131 5.39 -14.75 -1.17
N TRP A 132 5.98 -15.15 -2.30
CA TRP A 132 6.72 -14.27 -3.22
C TRP A 132 5.95 -13.91 -4.51
N TRP A 133 4.69 -14.33 -4.65
CA TRP A 133 3.96 -14.24 -5.92
C TRP A 133 2.55 -13.68 -5.72
N MET A 134 2.25 -12.63 -6.49
CA MET A 134 0.88 -12.13 -6.68
C MET A 134 0.39 -12.52 -8.08
N ILE A 135 -0.89 -12.87 -8.18
CA ILE A 135 -1.54 -13.15 -9.47
C ILE A 135 -2.85 -12.36 -9.59
N PRO A 136 -3.28 -12.03 -10.81
CA PRO A 136 -4.54 -11.37 -11.04
C PRO A 136 -5.73 -12.33 -10.90
N ARG A 137 -6.86 -11.80 -10.44
CA ARG A 137 -8.18 -12.43 -10.52
C ARG A 137 -9.22 -11.39 -10.94
N TRP A 138 -10.08 -11.76 -11.86
CA TRP A 138 -11.25 -10.96 -12.23
C TRP A 138 -12.49 -11.54 -11.56
N GLY A 139 -13.45 -10.67 -11.27
CA GLY A 139 -14.71 -11.10 -10.69
C GLY A 139 -15.82 -10.07 -10.86
N SER A 140 -16.96 -10.39 -10.26
CA SER A 140 -18.18 -9.59 -10.32
C SER A 140 -18.78 -9.21 -8.97
N SER A 141 -18.24 -9.76 -7.87
CA SER A 141 -18.81 -9.66 -6.53
C SER A 141 -17.75 -9.70 -5.42
N GLY A 142 -18.12 -9.26 -4.22
CA GLY A 142 -17.22 -9.25 -3.06
C GLY A 142 -16.71 -10.63 -2.69
N SER A 143 -17.55 -11.67 -2.81
CA SER A 143 -17.19 -13.06 -2.48
C SER A 143 -16.10 -13.65 -3.38
N GLU A 144 -15.87 -13.06 -4.55
CA GLU A 144 -14.82 -13.49 -5.48
C GLU A 144 -13.44 -12.88 -5.17
N VAL A 145 -13.36 -11.90 -4.24
CA VAL A 145 -12.10 -11.27 -3.82
C VAL A 145 -11.30 -12.25 -2.97
N PRO A 146 -10.12 -12.72 -3.41
CA PRO A 146 -9.35 -13.71 -2.66
C PRO A 146 -8.77 -13.14 -1.36
N PHE A 147 -8.50 -14.03 -0.41
CA PHE A 147 -7.65 -13.74 0.75
C PHE A 147 -6.31 -13.12 0.32
N GLU A 148 -5.77 -12.24 1.17
CA GLU A 148 -4.49 -11.55 0.92
C GLU A 148 -4.48 -10.74 -0.39
N THR A 149 -5.61 -10.13 -0.76
CA THR A 149 -5.66 -9.17 -1.87
C THR A 149 -4.92 -7.89 -1.47
N GLN A 150 -3.92 -7.49 -2.26
CA GLN A 150 -3.02 -6.35 -2.02
C GLN A 150 -3.26 -5.19 -3.02
N MET A 151 -4.18 -5.38 -3.97
CA MET A 151 -4.71 -4.33 -4.83
C MET A 151 -6.09 -4.77 -5.32
N LEU A 152 -7.07 -3.87 -5.25
CA LEU A 152 -8.38 -4.05 -5.85
C LEU A 152 -8.65 -2.85 -6.77
N LEU A 153 -8.98 -3.13 -8.03
CA LEU A 153 -9.42 -2.15 -9.01
C LEU A 153 -10.88 -2.44 -9.34
N LEU A 154 -11.75 -1.47 -9.10
CA LEU A 154 -13.18 -1.55 -9.35
C LEU A 154 -13.54 -0.64 -10.51
N GLU A 155 -14.32 -1.15 -11.46
CA GLU A 155 -14.94 -0.33 -12.50
C GLU A 155 -16.14 0.41 -11.91
N GLY A 156 -16.13 1.73 -12.03
CA GLY A 156 -17.17 2.59 -11.55
C GLY A 156 -18.40 2.54 -12.46
N LYS A 157 -19.58 2.27 -11.88
CA LYS A 157 -20.83 2.26 -12.64
C LYS A 157 -21.30 3.68 -12.93
N GLU A 158 -21.73 3.95 -14.16
CA GLU A 158 -22.65 5.07 -14.38
C GLU A 158 -24.01 4.73 -13.76
N GLY A 159 -24.61 5.72 -13.11
CA GLY A 159 -25.95 5.59 -12.54
C GLY A 159 -27.01 5.31 -13.62
N PRO A 160 -28.27 5.09 -13.23
CA PRO A 160 -29.34 4.79 -14.18
C PRO A 160 -29.49 5.94 -15.19
N VAL A 161 -29.09 5.59 -16.41
CA VAL A 161 -29.32 6.21 -17.72
C VAL A 161 -30.62 7.01 -17.75
N LEU A 162 -30.53 8.33 -17.63
CA LEU A 162 -31.52 9.22 -18.24
C LEU A 162 -30.99 9.82 -19.54
N ASP A 163 -29.67 9.95 -19.71
CA ASP A 163 -29.07 10.42 -20.96
C ASP A 163 -27.83 9.60 -21.27
N LYS A 164 -28.01 8.49 -22.02
CA LYS A 164 -26.91 7.84 -22.75
C LYS A 164 -26.46 8.78 -23.85
N SER A 165 -25.74 9.84 -23.47
CA SER A 165 -24.77 10.43 -24.38
C SER A 165 -23.64 9.40 -24.57
N ASP A 166 -23.18 9.25 -25.81
CA ASP A 166 -22.23 8.24 -26.31
C ASP A 166 -20.79 8.42 -25.77
N ASN A 167 -20.66 8.91 -24.53
CA ASN A 167 -19.42 9.41 -23.95
C ASN A 167 -19.32 9.05 -22.45
N SER A 168 -19.87 7.90 -22.07
CA SER A 168 -19.70 7.33 -20.73
C SER A 168 -18.21 7.07 -20.51
N THR A 169 -17.55 7.98 -19.80
CA THR A 169 -16.12 7.81 -19.53
C THR A 169 -15.98 6.86 -18.37
N ASP A 170 -15.62 5.61 -18.68
CA ASP A 170 -15.27 4.62 -17.67
C ASP A 170 -14.26 5.24 -16.69
N TYR A 171 -14.54 5.10 -15.41
CA TYR A 171 -13.62 5.49 -14.36
C TYR A 171 -13.38 4.29 -13.46
N TYR A 172 -12.19 4.24 -12.90
CA TYR A 172 -11.72 3.15 -12.06
C TYR A 172 -11.50 3.67 -10.66
N ILE A 173 -11.82 2.85 -9.68
CA ILE A 173 -11.54 3.09 -8.27
C ILE A 173 -10.47 2.11 -7.85
N LEU A 174 -9.36 2.62 -7.35
CA LEU A 174 -8.24 1.84 -6.87
C LEU A 174 -8.26 1.80 -5.35
N PHE A 175 -8.19 0.59 -4.78
CA PHE A 175 -7.98 0.33 -3.37
C PHE A 175 -6.62 -0.34 -3.18
N LEU A 176 -5.74 0.32 -2.43
CA LEU A 176 -4.40 -0.16 -2.09
C LEU A 176 -4.31 -0.35 -0.58
N PRO A 177 -4.34 -1.59 -0.08
CA PRO A 177 -3.84 -1.90 1.26
C PRO A 177 -2.43 -1.35 1.47
N VAL A 178 -2.24 -0.59 2.55
CA VAL A 178 -0.94 -0.01 2.93
C VAL A 178 -0.62 -0.30 4.40
N LEU A 179 0.63 -0.03 4.80
CA LEU A 179 1.03 -0.15 6.20
C LEU A 179 0.47 1.00 7.03
N ASP A 180 -0.04 0.68 8.21
CA ASP A 180 -0.41 1.65 9.23
C ASP A 180 0.39 1.37 10.51
N GLY A 181 1.52 2.07 10.63
CA GLY A 181 2.51 1.80 11.66
C GLY A 181 3.08 0.39 11.56
N LYS A 182 2.86 -0.44 12.59
CA LYS A 182 3.32 -1.83 12.68
C LYS A 182 2.35 -2.84 12.05
N PHE A 183 1.23 -2.38 11.51
CA PHE A 183 0.19 -3.26 10.99
C PHE A 183 0.19 -3.27 9.47
N ARG A 184 0.10 -4.47 8.90
CA ARG A 184 -0.20 -4.70 7.50
C ARG A 184 -1.70 -4.76 7.31
N SER A 185 -2.18 -4.26 6.19
CA SER A 185 -3.54 -4.52 5.73
C SER A 185 -3.60 -5.42 4.50
N SER A 186 -4.74 -6.07 4.32
CA SER A 186 -5.12 -6.78 3.09
C SER A 186 -6.63 -6.78 2.92
N LEU A 187 -7.08 -7.09 1.72
CA LEU A 187 -8.51 -7.28 1.41
C LEU A 187 -8.83 -8.76 1.23
N GLN A 188 -10.08 -9.11 1.51
CA GLN A 188 -10.68 -10.41 1.21
C GLN A 188 -12.20 -10.29 1.02
N GLY A 189 -12.81 -11.26 0.36
CA GLY A 189 -14.25 -11.41 0.28
C GLY A 189 -14.79 -12.38 1.32
N ASN A 190 -16.09 -12.29 1.60
CA ASN A 190 -16.82 -13.30 2.38
C ASN A 190 -18.03 -13.88 1.63
N SER A 191 -18.70 -14.86 2.21
CA SER A 191 -19.85 -15.56 1.61
C SER A 191 -21.10 -14.69 1.41
N SER A 192 -21.11 -13.47 1.95
CA SER A 192 -22.22 -12.52 1.87
C SER A 192 -21.98 -11.40 0.85
N ASP A 193 -20.96 -11.54 -0.01
CA ASP A 193 -20.51 -10.53 -0.97
C ASP A 193 -20.00 -9.23 -0.33
N GLU A 194 -19.62 -9.28 0.95
CA GLU A 194 -19.00 -8.14 1.63
C GLU A 194 -17.49 -8.18 1.39
N LEU A 195 -16.92 -7.01 1.12
CA LEU A 195 -15.48 -6.80 1.16
C LEU A 195 -15.05 -6.63 2.61
N GLU A 196 -13.98 -7.31 2.99
CA GLU A 196 -13.40 -7.26 4.33
C GLU A 196 -11.97 -6.71 4.27
N LEU A 197 -11.66 -5.82 5.21
CA LEU A 197 -10.33 -5.32 5.54
C LEU A 197 -9.75 -6.18 6.66
N CYS A 198 -8.66 -6.87 6.38
CA CYS A 198 -7.83 -7.50 7.40
C CYS A 198 -6.70 -6.56 7.82
N VAL A 199 -6.48 -6.41 9.11
CA VAL A 199 -5.37 -5.63 9.69
C VAL A 199 -4.65 -6.52 10.69
N GLU A 200 -3.34 -6.72 10.53
CA GLU A 200 -2.58 -7.57 11.43
C GLU A 200 -1.12 -7.13 11.61
N SER A 201 -0.58 -7.33 12.83
CA SER A 201 0.82 -7.05 13.15
C SER A 201 1.74 -8.25 12.96
N GLY A 202 1.18 -9.47 12.99
CA GLY A 202 1.95 -10.72 13.01
C GLY A 202 2.61 -11.03 14.37
N ASP A 203 2.34 -10.24 15.41
CA ASP A 203 2.87 -10.40 16.76
C ASP A 203 1.74 -10.25 17.81
N PRO A 204 1.40 -11.29 18.59
CA PRO A 204 0.38 -11.20 19.64
C PRO A 204 0.59 -10.10 20.68
N ALA A 205 1.84 -9.65 20.89
CA ALA A 205 2.16 -8.56 21.82
C ALA A 205 1.91 -7.16 21.22
N ILE A 206 1.85 -7.05 19.90
CA ILE A 206 1.60 -5.78 19.20
C ILE A 206 0.13 -5.74 18.82
N VAL A 207 -0.66 -5.07 19.67
CA VAL A 207 -2.11 -4.94 19.53
C VAL A 207 -2.53 -3.50 19.23
N THR A 208 -3.65 -3.34 18.54
CA THR A 208 -4.31 -2.05 18.30
C THR A 208 -5.83 -2.23 18.39
N SER A 209 -6.56 -1.17 18.66
CA SER A 209 -8.02 -1.11 18.50
C SER A 209 -8.45 -0.31 17.26
N GLN A 210 -7.50 0.17 16.45
CA GLN A 210 -7.80 0.93 15.24
C GLN A 210 -6.70 0.84 14.19
N SER A 211 -7.07 1.06 12.94
CA SER A 211 -6.17 1.40 11.85
C SER A 211 -6.86 2.39 10.94
N LEU A 212 -6.42 3.64 10.95
CA LEU A 212 -7.08 4.76 10.27
C LEU A 212 -6.57 4.98 8.85
N LYS A 213 -5.41 4.40 8.52
CA LYS A 213 -4.75 4.53 7.21
C LYS A 213 -4.60 3.18 6.50
N ALA A 214 -5.45 2.21 6.81
CA ALA A 214 -5.29 0.83 6.36
C ALA A 214 -5.33 0.69 4.83
N ILE A 215 -6.20 1.43 4.14
CA ILE A 215 -6.36 1.35 2.68
C ILE A 215 -6.27 2.76 2.12
N PHE A 216 -5.42 2.94 1.12
CA PHE A 216 -5.45 4.14 0.28
C PHE A 216 -6.42 3.94 -0.88
N VAL A 217 -7.25 4.95 -1.12
CA VAL A 217 -8.23 4.95 -2.20
C VAL A 217 -8.04 6.16 -3.09
N ASN A 218 -8.12 5.95 -4.40
CA ASN A 218 -8.10 7.01 -5.42
C ASN A 218 -8.94 6.56 -6.61
N TYR A 219 -9.28 7.49 -7.51
CA TYR A 219 -10.03 7.14 -8.72
C TYR A 219 -9.63 8.00 -9.92
N GLY A 220 -9.88 7.48 -11.13
CA GLY A 220 -9.52 8.16 -12.38
C GLY A 220 -9.91 7.37 -13.62
N ASN A 221 -9.78 7.98 -14.79
CA ASN A 221 -10.35 7.45 -16.05
C ASN A 221 -9.40 6.51 -16.80
N HIS A 222 -8.12 6.48 -16.40
CA HIS A 222 -7.12 5.61 -17.02
C HIS A 222 -6.40 4.81 -15.93
N PRO A 223 -6.50 3.48 -15.91
CA PRO A 223 -6.09 2.66 -14.76
C PRO A 223 -4.57 2.68 -14.54
N PHE A 224 -3.77 2.83 -15.60
CA PHE A 224 -2.32 2.89 -15.48
C PHE A 224 -1.84 4.20 -14.87
N ASP A 225 -2.41 5.32 -15.30
CA ASP A 225 -2.10 6.63 -14.71
C ASP A 225 -2.61 6.69 -13.28
N LEU A 226 -3.80 6.14 -13.01
CA LEU A 226 -4.36 6.03 -11.67
C LEU A 226 -3.41 5.31 -10.71
N VAL A 227 -2.85 4.15 -11.09
CA VAL A 227 -1.88 3.44 -10.24
C VAL A 227 -0.62 4.26 -10.06
N LYS A 228 -0.07 4.84 -11.13
CA LYS A 228 1.15 5.66 -11.07
C LYS A 228 0.98 6.87 -10.14
N ASP A 229 -0.07 7.65 -10.34
CA ASP A 229 -0.36 8.86 -9.55
C ASP A 229 -0.64 8.50 -8.08
N SER A 230 -1.34 7.39 -7.84
CA SER A 230 -1.57 6.88 -6.48
C SER A 230 -0.28 6.52 -5.76
N MET A 231 0.66 5.87 -6.45
CA MET A 231 1.96 5.54 -5.87
C MET A 231 2.82 6.79 -5.59
N MET A 232 2.73 7.83 -6.44
CA MET A 232 3.37 9.13 -6.18
C MET A 232 2.77 9.85 -4.96
N ILE A 233 1.44 9.81 -4.80
CA ILE A 233 0.77 10.35 -3.62
C ILE A 233 1.24 9.61 -2.37
N LEU A 234 1.23 8.27 -2.40
CA LEU A 234 1.65 7.44 -1.27
C LEU A 234 3.11 7.64 -0.88
N GLU A 235 4.03 7.78 -1.85
CA GLU A 235 5.44 8.09 -1.60
C GLU A 235 5.56 9.38 -0.79
N LYS A 236 4.87 10.45 -1.21
CA LYS A 236 4.88 11.75 -0.51
C LYS A 236 4.24 11.69 0.88
N GLN A 237 3.17 10.91 1.03
CA GLN A 237 2.37 10.89 2.27
C GLN A 237 2.93 9.96 3.34
N LEU A 238 3.50 8.82 2.94
CA LEU A 238 4.07 7.85 3.86
C LEU A 238 5.56 8.10 4.11
N GLY A 239 6.32 8.52 3.09
CA GLY A 239 7.76 8.76 3.22
C GLY A 239 8.58 7.50 3.56
N THR A 240 8.02 6.30 3.38
CA THR A 240 8.65 5.02 3.77
C THR A 240 9.27 4.27 2.59
N PHE A 241 9.05 4.72 1.37
CA PHE A 241 9.58 4.11 0.16
C PHE A 241 9.90 5.16 -0.89
N ALA A 242 10.61 4.75 -1.94
CA ALA A 242 10.82 5.55 -3.14
C ALA A 242 10.39 4.78 -4.39
N LEU A 243 9.85 5.50 -5.38
CA LEU A 243 9.47 4.94 -6.68
C LEU A 243 10.70 4.47 -7.47
N ARG A 244 10.47 3.56 -8.42
CA ARG A 244 11.55 2.95 -9.22
C ARG A 244 12.33 4.00 -10.01
N GLU A 245 11.64 4.99 -10.54
CA GLU A 245 12.20 6.08 -11.34
C GLU A 245 13.19 6.90 -10.51
N ALA A 246 12.85 7.21 -9.25
CA ALA A 246 13.74 7.91 -8.33
C ALA A 246 14.97 7.05 -7.95
N LYS A 247 14.78 5.73 -7.82
CA LYS A 247 15.87 4.77 -7.55
C LYS A 247 16.81 4.57 -8.74
N GLN A 248 16.36 4.75 -9.97
CA GLN A 248 17.19 4.62 -11.17
C GLN A 248 18.07 5.86 -11.39
N ALA A 249 17.55 7.06 -11.08
CA ALA A 249 18.28 8.31 -11.24
C ALA A 249 19.54 8.40 -10.35
N SER A 250 19.53 7.79 -9.16
CA SER A 250 20.68 7.83 -8.24
C SER A 250 21.93 7.11 -8.77
N TRP A 251 21.80 6.13 -9.67
CA TRP A 251 22.95 5.42 -10.24
C TRP A 251 23.72 6.26 -11.26
N LEU A 252 23.04 7.20 -11.93
CA LEU A 252 23.66 8.08 -12.93
C LEU A 252 24.47 9.19 -12.26
N THR A 253 24.10 9.63 -11.05
CA THR A 253 24.81 10.69 -10.32
C THR A 253 26.09 10.20 -9.62
N VAL A 254 26.21 8.90 -9.32
CA VAL A 254 27.42 8.30 -8.72
C VAL A 254 28.48 7.94 -9.78
N SER A 255 28.11 7.95 -11.06
CA SER A 255 28.97 7.58 -12.19
C SER A 255 29.57 8.77 -12.93
N MET A 256 29.45 9.99 -12.39
CA MET A 256 30.09 11.23 -12.88
C MET A 256 31.04 11.78 -11.83
#